data_AF-A0A0R2XJS0-F1
#
_entry.id   AF-A0A0R2XJS0-F1
#
_cell.length_a   1.000
_cell.length_b   1.000
_cell.length_c   1.000
_cell.angle_alpha   90.00
_cell.angle_beta   90.00
_cell.angle_gamma   90.00
#
_symmetry.space_group_name_H-M   'P 1'
#
loop_
_entity.id
_entity.type
_entity.pdbx_description
1 polymer ?
#
loop_
_entity_poly.entity_id
_entity_poly.type
_entity_poly.pdbx_seq_one_letter_code
_entity_poly.pdbx_strand_id
1 'polypeptide(L)'
;MLGAAISQLGTADHLSALLEGRISAGFLPAMIFLLGAVISFSTGTSWGTMGVLMPLAIPVIFAVSGESPDTERDRHVAAAIGAVFSGAVFGDHCSPFSDTTIVASIASGVEPLDHVRTQMPFALIAAMVALVLGFLPTGFGLPAWAALGLGGACLVLLPNCFSKTR
;
A
#
# COMPACT_ATOMS: atom_id res chain seq x y z
N MET A 1 -18.48 -0.99 -10.61
CA MET A 1 -18.70 0.05 -11.64
C MET A 1 -17.43 0.86 -11.92
N LEU A 2 -16.69 1.36 -10.92
CA LEU A 2 -15.43 2.11 -11.16
C LEU A 2 -14.35 1.31 -11.90
N GLY A 3 -14.03 0.09 -11.45
CA GLY A 3 -13.01 -0.74 -12.10
C GLY A 3 -13.33 -1.06 -13.57
N ALA A 4 -14.61 -1.22 -13.91
CA ALA A 4 -15.05 -1.41 -15.29
C ALA A 4 -14.86 -0.14 -16.14
N ALA A 5 -15.16 1.04 -15.59
CA ALA A 5 -14.90 2.31 -16.28
C ALA A 5 -13.39 2.54 -16.51
N ILE A 6 -12.55 2.22 -15.53
CA ILE A 6 -11.08 2.31 -15.64
C ILE A 6 -10.55 1.36 -16.72
N SER A 7 -11.09 0.15 -16.79
CA SER A 7 -10.76 -0.83 -17.83
C SER A 7 -11.21 -0.34 -19.21
N GLN A 8 -12.41 0.24 -19.33
CA GLN A 8 -12.90 0.82 -20.59
C GLN A 8 -12.06 2.01 -21.07
N LEU A 9 -11.49 2.79 -20.15
CA LEU A 9 -10.60 3.90 -20.47
C LEU A 9 -9.20 3.45 -20.93
N GLY A 10 -8.87 2.15 -20.86
CA GLY A 10 -7.54 1.64 -21.24
C GLY A 10 -6.42 2.18 -20.34
N THR A 11 -6.75 2.56 -19.10
CA THR A 11 -5.79 3.25 -18.21
C THR A 11 -4.60 2.36 -17.88
N ALA A 12 -4.82 1.05 -17.72
CA ALA A 12 -3.77 0.08 -17.47
C ALA A 12 -2.80 -0.01 -18.65
N ASP A 13 -3.31 -0.01 -19.89
CA ASP A 13 -2.49 -0.06 -21.10
C ASP A 13 -1.66 1.22 -21.26
N HIS A 14 -2.27 2.38 -20.99
CA HIS A 14 -1.56 3.66 -21.04
C HIS A 14 -0.44 3.74 -19.99
N LEU A 15 -0.72 3.34 -18.75
CA LEU A 15 0.30 3.26 -17.70
C LEU A 15 1.39 2.26 -18.03
N SER A 16 1.03 1.10 -18.57
CA SER A 16 1.99 0.07 -19.00
C SER A 16 2.94 0.63 -20.06
N ALA A 17 2.41 1.25 -21.12
CA ALA A 17 3.22 1.86 -22.18
C ALA A 17 4.15 2.98 -21.69
N LEU A 18 3.74 3.73 -20.66
CA LEU A 18 4.59 4.76 -20.05
C LEU A 18 5.73 4.17 -19.21
N LEU A 19 5.49 3.05 -18.54
CA LEU A 19 6.40 2.47 -17.55
C LEU A 19 7.32 1.38 -18.12
N GLU A 20 6.89 0.70 -19.18
CA GLU A 20 7.63 -0.36 -19.85
C GLU A 20 9.01 0.13 -20.32
N GLY A 21 10.06 -0.61 -19.95
CA GLY A 21 11.45 -0.25 -20.24
C GLY A 21 12.01 0.96 -19.48
N ARG A 22 11.21 1.64 -18.63
CA ARG A 22 11.65 2.81 -17.85
C ARG A 22 11.88 2.54 -16.37
N ILE A 23 11.16 1.55 -15.82
CA ILE A 23 11.26 1.18 -14.41
C ILE A 23 11.44 -0.33 -14.27
N SER A 24 12.16 -0.74 -13.22
CA SER A 24 12.21 -2.15 -12.83
C SER A 24 10.90 -2.57 -12.18
N ALA A 25 10.40 -3.76 -12.54
CA ALA A 25 9.20 -4.37 -11.94
C ALA A 25 9.30 -4.48 -10.40
N GLY A 26 10.53 -4.56 -9.86
CA GLY A 26 10.75 -4.59 -8.41
C GLY A 26 10.30 -3.33 -7.66
N PHE A 27 10.20 -2.17 -8.32
CA PHE A 27 9.68 -0.97 -7.68
C PHE A 27 8.15 -0.90 -7.66
N LEU A 28 7.46 -1.71 -8.48
CA LEU A 28 6.01 -1.63 -8.64
C LEU A 28 5.23 -1.84 -7.34
N PRO A 29 5.51 -2.86 -6.50
CA PRO A 29 4.77 -3.03 -5.24
C PRO A 29 4.86 -1.79 -4.33
N ALA A 30 6.04 -1.18 -4.23
CA ALA A 30 6.25 0.01 -3.41
C ALA A 30 5.49 1.24 -3.97
N MET A 31 5.52 1.45 -5.28
CA MET A 31 4.77 2.53 -5.94
C MET A 31 3.25 2.36 -5.80
N ILE A 32 2.76 1.12 -5.98
CA ILE A 32 1.35 0.78 -5.84
C ILE A 32 0.87 1.02 -4.40
N PHE A 33 1.68 0.65 -3.40
CA PHE A 33 1.39 0.93 -1.99
C PHE A 33 1.25 2.44 -1.74
N LEU A 34 2.21 3.25 -2.20
CA LEU A 34 2.19 4.70 -2.03
C LEU A 34 0.98 5.34 -2.72
N LEU A 35 0.68 4.90 -3.94
CA LEU A 35 -0.48 5.40 -4.68
C LEU A 35 -1.79 5.04 -3.96
N GLY A 36 -1.92 3.81 -3.47
CA GLY A 36 -3.06 3.38 -2.66
C GLY A 36 -3.21 4.17 -1.38
N ALA A 37 -2.11 4.40 -0.66
CA ALA A 37 -2.09 5.22 0.54
C ALA A 37 -2.62 6.64 0.27
N VAL A 38 -2.13 7.30 -0.78
CA VAL A 38 -2.54 8.67 -1.12
C VAL A 38 -4.00 8.73 -1.58
N ILE A 39 -4.43 7.83 -2.47
CA ILE A 39 -5.81 7.80 -2.97
C ILE A 39 -6.78 7.54 -1.81
N SER A 40 -6.48 6.54 -0.99
CA SER A 40 -7.36 6.15 0.11
C SER A 40 -7.40 7.19 1.21
N PHE A 41 -6.27 7.82 1.54
CA PHE A 41 -6.24 8.92 2.50
C PHE A 41 -7.08 10.11 2.02
N SER A 42 -6.98 10.45 0.74
CA SER A 42 -7.72 11.57 0.14
C SER A 42 -9.22 11.30 0.03
N THR A 43 -9.60 10.06 -0.28
CA THR A 43 -11.02 9.68 -0.49
C THR A 43 -11.70 9.18 0.78
N GLY A 44 -10.94 8.76 1.79
CA GLY A 44 -11.47 8.11 3.00
C GLY A 44 -12.09 6.74 2.74
N THR A 45 -11.69 6.03 1.67
CA THR A 45 -12.26 4.73 1.33
C THR A 45 -11.20 3.67 1.05
N SER A 46 -11.31 2.51 1.69
CA SER A 46 -10.49 1.33 1.43
C SER A 46 -10.99 0.57 0.20
N TRP A 47 -12.25 0.13 0.20
CA TRP A 47 -12.84 -0.66 -0.89
C TRP A 47 -12.88 0.08 -2.23
N GLY A 48 -13.11 1.39 -2.23
CA GLY A 48 -13.05 2.21 -3.44
C GLY A 48 -11.65 2.21 -4.04
N THR A 49 -10.63 2.43 -3.20
CA THR A 49 -9.22 2.39 -3.61
C THR A 49 -8.81 1.02 -4.14
N MET A 50 -9.20 -0.07 -3.47
CA MET A 50 -8.94 -1.44 -3.94
C MET A 50 -9.61 -1.71 -5.29
N GLY A 51 -10.85 -1.28 -5.46
CA GLY A 51 -11.61 -1.42 -6.70
C GLY A 51 -11.03 -0.62 -7.88
N VAL A 52 -10.30 0.46 -7.60
CA VAL A 52 -9.56 1.26 -8.60
C VAL A 52 -8.22 0.63 -8.93
N LEU A 53 -7.44 0.28 -7.91
CA LEU A 53 -6.05 -0.11 -8.09
C LEU A 53 -5.86 -1.56 -8.50
N MET A 54 -6.71 -2.50 -8.05
CA MET A 54 -6.55 -3.91 -8.42
C MET A 54 -6.58 -4.17 -9.94
N PRO A 55 -7.55 -3.63 -10.72
CA PRO A 55 -7.56 -3.81 -12.17
C PRO A 55 -6.44 -3.04 -12.90
N LEU A 56 -5.69 -2.16 -12.22
CA LEU A 56 -4.54 -1.45 -12.77
C LEU A 56 -3.22 -2.14 -12.43
N ALA A 57 -3.05 -2.53 -11.17
CA ALA A 57 -1.83 -3.09 -10.63
C ALA A 57 -1.41 -4.37 -11.35
N ILE A 58 -2.34 -5.31 -11.52
CA ILE A 58 -2.04 -6.62 -12.09
C ILE A 58 -1.56 -6.47 -13.54
N PRO A 59 -2.32 -5.85 -14.48
CA PRO A 59 -1.85 -5.74 -15.87
C PRO A 59 -0.52 -5.00 -16.02
N VAL A 60 -0.30 -3.93 -15.25
CA VAL A 60 0.96 -3.15 -15.28
C VAL A 60 2.16 -4.03 -14.89
N ILE A 61 2.00 -4.92 -13.90
CA ILE A 61 3.07 -5.85 -13.52
C ILE A 61 3.37 -6.82 -14.66
N PHE A 62 2.35 -7.39 -15.30
CA PHE A 62 2.56 -8.30 -16.42
C PHE A 62 3.27 -7.62 -17.59
N ALA A 63 2.91 -6.37 -17.90
CA ALA A 63 3.55 -5.61 -18.97
C ALA A 63 5.01 -5.26 -18.64
N VAL A 64 5.28 -4.72 -17.45
CA VAL A 64 6.64 -4.29 -17.05
C VAL A 64 7.56 -5.47 -16.75
N SER A 65 7.03 -6.62 -16.31
CA SER A 65 7.84 -7.80 -16.00
C SER A 65 8.35 -8.51 -17.26
N GLY A 66 7.76 -8.29 -18.43
CA GLY A 66 8.21 -8.86 -19.71
C GLY A 66 8.49 -10.37 -19.64
N GLU A 67 9.69 -10.77 -20.07
CA GLU A 67 10.16 -12.17 -20.09
C GLU A 67 10.70 -12.68 -18.72
N SER A 68 10.42 -11.99 -17.61
CA SER A 68 10.85 -12.45 -16.29
C SER A 68 10.31 -13.86 -15.98
N PRO A 69 11.07 -14.69 -15.24
CA PRO A 69 10.60 -16.01 -14.83
C PRO A 69 9.26 -15.94 -14.09
N ASP A 70 8.40 -16.93 -14.31
CA ASP A 70 7.06 -16.98 -13.70
C ASP A 70 7.11 -16.81 -12.17
N THR A 71 8.13 -17.38 -11.53
CA THR A 71 8.35 -17.27 -10.07
C THR A 71 8.59 -15.84 -9.58
N GLU A 72 9.25 -15.00 -10.38
CA GLU A 72 9.49 -13.60 -10.03
C GLU A 72 8.23 -12.76 -10.24
N ARG A 73 7.54 -13.01 -11.35
CA ARG A 73 6.28 -12.33 -11.69
C ARG A 73 5.19 -12.64 -10.66
N ASP A 74 5.06 -13.90 -10.26
CA ASP A 74 4.10 -14.31 -9.23
C ASP A 74 4.37 -13.62 -7.89
N ARG A 75 5.66 -13.46 -7.54
CA ARG A 75 6.08 -12.69 -6.36
C ARG A 75 5.69 -11.22 -6.49
N HIS A 76 5.92 -10.59 -7.64
CA HIS A 76 5.52 -9.19 -7.88
C HIS A 76 4.00 -9.01 -7.80
N VAL A 77 3.22 -9.93 -8.38
CA VAL A 77 1.76 -9.93 -8.31
C VAL A 77 1.29 -10.07 -6.86
N ALA A 78 1.80 -11.06 -6.12
CA ALA A 78 1.44 -11.24 -4.71
C ALA A 78 1.80 -10.00 -3.86
N ALA A 79 3.00 -9.44 -4.07
CA ALA A 79 3.44 -8.24 -3.37
C ALA A 79 2.59 -7.01 -3.71
N ALA A 80 2.18 -6.87 -4.98
CA ALA A 80 1.33 -5.76 -5.40
C ALA A 80 -0.11 -5.88 -4.89
N ILE A 81 -0.67 -7.09 -4.84
CA ILE A 81 -1.97 -7.32 -4.18
C ILE A 81 -1.87 -6.89 -2.72
N GLY A 82 -0.83 -7.34 -2.01
CA GLY A 82 -0.57 -6.91 -0.64
C GLY A 82 -0.39 -5.39 -0.50
N ALA A 83 0.27 -4.76 -1.47
CA ALA A 83 0.47 -3.32 -1.54
C ALA A 83 -0.84 -2.54 -1.71
N VAL A 84 -1.72 -2.99 -2.61
CA VAL A 84 -3.06 -2.41 -2.80
C VAL A 84 -3.85 -2.48 -1.49
N PHE A 85 -3.91 -3.65 -0.86
CA PHE A 85 -4.63 -3.81 0.40
C PHE A 85 -4.04 -2.93 1.51
N SER A 86 -2.72 -2.93 1.66
CA SER A 86 -2.05 -2.21 2.74
C SER A 86 -2.16 -0.69 2.57
N GLY A 87 -2.00 -0.18 1.35
CA GLY A 87 -2.15 1.25 1.06
C GLY A 87 -3.59 1.71 1.27
N ALA A 88 -4.55 0.92 0.80
CA ALA A 88 -5.97 1.21 0.97
C ALA A 88 -6.41 1.18 2.45
N VAL A 89 -5.91 0.26 3.26
CA VAL A 89 -6.23 0.24 4.70
C VAL A 89 -5.55 1.38 5.44
N PHE A 90 -4.28 1.66 5.14
CA PHE A 90 -3.55 2.77 5.74
C PHE A 90 -4.26 4.11 5.51
N GLY A 91 -4.63 4.41 4.26
CA GLY A 91 -5.26 5.69 3.93
C GLY A 91 -6.62 5.85 4.59
N ASP A 92 -7.45 4.82 4.55
CA ASP A 92 -8.77 4.78 5.19
C ASP A 92 -8.67 5.00 6.71
N HIS A 93 -7.73 4.31 7.37
CA HIS A 93 -7.52 4.39 8.82
C HIS A 93 -7.09 5.78 9.32
N CYS A 94 -6.41 6.56 8.47
CA CYS A 94 -5.89 7.88 8.84
C CYS A 94 -6.61 9.04 8.16
N SER A 95 -7.62 8.78 7.33
CA SER A 95 -8.35 9.84 6.66
C SER A 95 -9.36 10.48 7.61
N PRO A 96 -9.40 11.82 7.74
CA PRO A 96 -10.45 12.51 8.49
C PRO A 96 -11.83 12.41 7.84
N PHE A 97 -11.90 11.95 6.58
CA PHE A 97 -13.13 11.80 5.80
C PHE A 97 -13.67 10.37 5.78
N SER A 98 -12.96 9.42 6.38
CA SER A 98 -13.38 8.02 6.40
C SER A 98 -14.56 7.79 7.34
N ASP A 99 -15.54 7.02 6.89
CA ASP A 99 -16.67 6.55 7.72
C ASP A 99 -16.17 5.79 8.94
N THR A 100 -15.12 4.97 8.78
CA THR A 100 -14.49 4.22 9.86
C THR A 100 -13.87 5.15 10.90
N THR A 101 -13.16 6.19 10.47
CA THR A 101 -12.60 7.21 11.35
C THR A 101 -13.70 7.96 12.08
N ILE A 102 -14.77 8.37 11.38
CA ILE A 102 -15.89 9.11 11.97
C ILE A 102 -16.58 8.27 13.05
N VAL A 103 -16.91 7.02 12.75
CA VAL A 103 -17.56 6.10 13.71
C VAL A 103 -16.65 5.81 14.89
N ALA A 104 -15.36 5.56 14.67
CA ALA A 104 -14.39 5.34 15.75
C ALA A 104 -14.24 6.57 16.66
N SER A 105 -14.30 7.77 16.09
CA SER A 105 -14.21 9.04 16.83
C SER A 105 -15.44 9.27 17.69
N ILE A 106 -16.64 9.03 17.14
CA ILE A 106 -17.91 9.08 17.88
C ILE A 106 -17.89 8.08 19.05
N ALA A 107 -17.45 6.84 18.81
CA ALA A 107 -17.36 5.81 19.85
C ALA A 107 -16.35 6.18 20.95
N SER A 108 -15.32 6.96 20.62
CA SER A 108 -14.29 7.42 21.55
C SER A 108 -14.60 8.78 22.20
N GLY A 109 -15.69 9.45 21.81
CA GLY A 109 -16.08 10.77 22.33
C GLY A 109 -15.14 11.91 21.92
N VAL A 110 -14.44 11.80 20.79
CA VAL A 110 -13.49 12.81 20.29
C VAL A 110 -13.86 13.31 18.89
N GLU A 111 -13.30 14.44 18.47
CA GLU A 111 -13.44 14.91 17.09
C GLU A 111 -12.65 14.04 16.10
N PRO A 112 -13.13 13.82 14.87
CA PRO A 112 -12.42 13.01 13.86
C PRO A 112 -10.99 13.46 13.59
N LEU A 113 -10.75 14.77 13.56
CA LEU A 113 -9.42 15.30 13.32
C LEU A 113 -8.46 14.97 14.47
N ASP A 114 -8.93 14.96 15.70
CA ASP A 114 -8.11 14.62 16.87
C ASP A 114 -7.82 13.12 16.92
N HIS A 115 -8.80 12.28 16.55
CA HIS A 115 -8.55 10.84 16.37
C HIS A 115 -7.42 10.63 15.35
N VAL A 116 -7.53 11.21 14.15
CA VAL A 116 -6.51 11.10 13.10
C VAL A 116 -5.14 11.59 13.58
N ARG A 117 -5.08 12.75 14.25
CA ARG A 117 -3.81 13.30 14.77
C ARG A 117 -3.10 12.35 15.72
N THR A 118 -3.85 11.61 16.54
CA THR A 118 -3.27 10.62 17.46
C THR A 118 -2.83 9.34 16.75
N GLN A 119 -3.55 8.90 15.71
CA GLN A 119 -3.23 7.67 14.98
C GLN A 119 -2.11 7.86 13.96
N MET A 120 -2.02 9.02 13.32
CA MET A 120 -1.13 9.29 12.19
C MET A 120 0.35 8.98 12.48
N PRO A 121 0.94 9.30 13.64
CA PRO A 121 2.32 8.93 13.94
C PRO A 121 2.55 7.42 13.90
N PHE A 122 1.63 6.62 14.47
CA PHE A 122 1.74 5.15 14.49
C PHE A 122 1.53 4.56 13.10
N ALA A 123 0.55 5.08 12.36
CA ALA A 123 0.28 4.64 11.01
C ALA A 123 1.44 4.96 10.07
N LEU A 124 2.08 6.13 10.19
CA LEU A 124 3.26 6.51 9.40
C LEU A 124 4.46 5.61 9.71
N ILE A 125 4.68 5.22 10.97
CA ILE A 125 5.71 4.24 11.33
C ILE A 125 5.43 2.90 10.64
N ALA A 126 4.20 2.40 10.73
CA ALA A 126 3.80 1.15 10.08
C ALA A 126 3.95 1.23 8.55
N ALA A 127 3.52 2.34 7.93
CA ALA A 127 3.65 2.57 6.49
C ALA A 127 5.11 2.63 6.03
N MET A 128 5.98 3.29 6.80
CA MET A 128 7.41 3.35 6.51
C MET A 128 8.08 1.97 6.62
N VAL A 129 7.72 1.19 7.64
CA VAL A 129 8.21 -0.18 7.78
C VAL A 129 7.71 -1.06 6.62
N ALA A 130 6.43 -0.97 6.28
CA ALA A 130 5.85 -1.71 5.15
C ALA A 130 6.51 -1.33 3.82
N LEU A 131 6.82 -0.06 3.60
CA LEU A 131 7.50 0.41 2.40
C LEU A 131 8.95 -0.09 2.33
N VAL A 132 9.74 0.17 3.38
CA VAL A 132 11.21 -0.01 3.37
C VAL A 132 11.62 -1.46 3.62
N LEU A 133 10.92 -2.17 4.51
CA LEU A 133 11.24 -3.56 4.87
C LEU A 133 10.31 -4.58 4.21
N GLY A 134 9.15 -4.14 3.73
CA GLY A 134 8.15 -5.00 3.09
C GLY A 134 8.21 -4.96 1.56
N PHE A 135 7.53 -3.98 0.97
CA PHE A 135 7.24 -3.94 -0.47
C PHE A 135 8.49 -3.72 -1.33
N LEU A 136 9.41 -2.84 -0.91
CA LEU A 136 10.61 -2.56 -1.68
C LEU A 136 11.53 -3.81 -1.74
N PRO A 137 11.92 -4.46 -0.61
CA PRO A 137 12.77 -5.65 -0.68
C PRO A 137 12.07 -6.84 -1.32
N THR A 138 10.75 -7.02 -1.09
CA THR A 138 9.99 -8.12 -1.71
C THR A 138 9.96 -7.98 -3.23
N GLY A 139 9.86 -6.75 -3.75
CA GLY A 139 9.96 -6.47 -5.17
C GLY A 139 11.32 -6.85 -5.77
N PHE A 140 12.41 -6.73 -5.00
CA PHE A 140 13.77 -7.10 -5.44
C PHE A 140 14.19 -8.53 -5.11
N GLY A 141 13.28 -9.37 -4.65
CA GLY A 141 13.54 -10.80 -4.49
C GLY A 141 13.48 -11.34 -3.08
N LEU A 142 13.29 -10.49 -2.06
CA LEU A 142 13.12 -10.97 -0.70
C LEU A 142 11.81 -11.77 -0.60
N PRO A 143 11.80 -12.99 -0.03
CA PRO A 143 10.57 -13.74 0.13
C PRO A 143 9.65 -13.05 1.15
N ALA A 144 8.35 -13.04 0.88
CA ALA A 144 7.37 -12.28 1.66
C ALA A 144 7.37 -12.62 3.15
N TRP A 145 7.54 -13.90 3.52
CA TRP A 145 7.60 -14.31 4.93
C TRP A 145 8.81 -13.70 5.67
N ALA A 146 9.95 -13.53 4.98
CA ALA A 146 11.14 -12.91 5.57
C ALA A 146 10.93 -11.41 5.73
N ALA A 147 10.33 -10.76 4.73
CA ALA A 147 9.98 -9.34 4.77
C ALA A 147 9.00 -9.04 5.93
N LEU A 148 7.96 -9.89 6.08
CA LEU A 148 6.99 -9.81 7.18
C LEU A 148 7.65 -10.05 8.54
N GLY A 149 8.53 -11.04 8.66
CA GLY A 149 9.28 -11.31 9.89
C GLY A 149 10.16 -10.14 10.30
N LEU A 150 10.90 -9.55 9.36
CA LEU A 150 11.78 -8.41 9.58
C LEU A 150 10.98 -7.15 9.98
N GLY A 151 9.88 -6.87 9.26
CA GLY A 151 9.00 -5.76 9.56
C GLY A 151 8.30 -5.89 10.92
N GLY A 152 7.78 -7.08 11.23
CA GLY A 152 7.16 -7.37 12.53
C GLY A 152 8.14 -7.23 13.69
N ALA A 153 9.35 -7.79 13.56
CA ALA A 153 10.40 -7.60 14.54
C ALA A 153 10.77 -6.13 14.74
N CYS A 154 10.88 -5.36 13.65
CA CYS A 154 11.14 -3.93 13.70
C CYS A 154 10.05 -3.19 14.50
N LEU A 155 8.77 -3.42 14.23
CA LEU A 155 7.66 -2.78 14.93
C LEU A 155 7.61 -3.13 16.42
N VAL A 156 7.95 -4.37 16.80
CA VAL A 156 7.99 -4.80 18.22
C VAL A 156 9.19 -4.22 18.96
N LEU A 157 10.34 -4.05 18.29
CA LEU A 157 11.57 -3.57 18.91
C LEU A 157 11.68 -2.05 18.94
N LEU A 158 11.05 -1.34 18.00
CA LEU A 158 11.06 0.12 17.91
C LEU A 158 10.76 0.82 19.26
N PRO A 159 9.70 0.46 20.02
CA PRO A 159 9.42 1.07 21.32
C PRO A 159 10.54 0.88 22.35
N ASN A 160 11.25 -0.26 22.32
CA ASN A 160 12.33 -0.58 23.27
C ASN A 160 13.61 0.22 23.01
N CYS A 161 13.78 0.77 21.81
CA CYS A 161 14.90 1.65 21.48
C CYS A 161 14.71 3.05 22.06
N PHE A 162 13.46 3.55 22.14
CA PHE A 162 13.18 4.88 22.65
C PHE A 162 12.95 4.93 24.17
N SER A 163 12.53 3.83 24.80
CA SER A 163 12.31 3.77 26.26
C SER A 163 13.60 3.87 27.09
N LYS A 164 14.77 3.57 26.53
CA LYS A 164 16.07 3.71 27.22
C LYS A 164 16.59 5.15 27.31
N THR A 165 15.87 6.12 26.75
CA THR A 165 16.29 7.53 26.67
C THR A 165 15.57 8.45 27.66
N ARG A 166 14.80 7.93 28.62
CA ARG A 166 14.20 8.68 29.72
C ARG A 166 14.26 7.92 31.03
#